data_AF-A0A6B2T0T1-F1
#
_entry.id   AF-A0A6B2T0T1-F1
#
_cell.length_a   1.000
_cell.length_b   1.000
_cell.length_c   1.000
_cell.angle_alpha   90.00
_cell.angle_beta   90.00
_cell.angle_gamma   90.00
#
_symmetry.space_group_name_H-M   'P 1'
#
loop_
_entity.id
_entity.type
_entity.pdbx_description
1 polymer ?
#
loop_
_entity_poly.entity_id
_entity_poly.type
_entity_poly.pdbx_seq_one_letter_code
_entity_poly.pdbx_strand_id
1 'polypeptide(L)' 'MRQAHGWGKAEFARLMRAHGKLLGISLATNRTTVWKWEQGQEPDADAQRVLADLLRVPHSQMQAQRWPQ' A
#
# COMPACT_ATOMS: atom_id res chain seq x y z
N MET A 1 -5.34 4.16 -7.68
CA MET A 1 -5.62 3.92 -6.25
C MET A 1 -5.27 5.13 -5.38
N ARG A 2 -4.00 5.51 -5.13
CA ARG A 2 -3.70 6.72 -4.31
C ARG A 2 -4.16 8.07 -4.91
N GLN A 3 -4.11 8.21 -6.24
CA GLN A 3 -4.47 9.46 -6.93
C GLN A 3 -5.97 9.78 -6.77
N ALA A 4 -6.81 8.75 -6.66
CA ALA A 4 -8.24 8.90 -6.40
C ALA A 4 -8.51 9.46 -4.99
N HIS A 5 -7.60 9.25 -4.04
CA HIS A 5 -7.65 9.82 -2.69
C HIS A 5 -6.82 11.11 -2.54
N GLY A 6 -6.21 11.61 -3.62
CA GLY A 6 -5.37 12.82 -3.59
C GLY A 6 -4.01 12.65 -2.90
N TRP A 7 -3.59 11.43 -2.56
CA TRP A 7 -2.36 11.22 -1.80
C TRP A 7 -1.10 11.24 -2.67
N GLY A 8 -0.10 12.01 -2.24
CA GLY A 8 1.27 11.93 -2.75
C GLY A 8 1.97 10.64 -2.29
N LYS A 9 3.05 10.24 -2.96
CA LYS A 9 3.80 9.00 -2.62
C LYS A 9 4.37 9.01 -1.19
N ALA A 10 4.90 10.16 -0.76
CA ALA A 10 5.45 10.31 0.59
C ALA A 10 4.36 10.25 1.67
N GLU A 11 3.21 10.86 1.37
CA GLU A 11 2.04 10.82 2.26
C GLU A 11 1.46 9.42 2.38
N PHE A 12 1.34 8.72 1.24
CA PHE A 12 0.92 7.34 1.21
C PHE A 12 1.85 6.43 2.03
N ALA A 13 3.16 6.61 1.92
CA ALA A 13 4.13 5.87 2.73
C ALA A 13 3.98 6.15 4.24
N ARG A 14 3.66 7.39 4.63
CA ARG A 14 3.38 7.74 6.04
C ARG A 14 2.12 7.04 6.55
N LEU A 15 1.03 7.09 5.77
CA LEU A 15 -0.22 6.42 6.10
C LEU A 15 -0.05 4.90 6.24
N MET A 16 0.68 4.28 5.31
CA MET A 16 1.04 2.86 5.38
C MET A 16 1.77 2.51 6.67
N ARG A 17 2.78 3.29 7.05
CA ARG A 17 3.52 3.03 8.31
C ARG A 17 2.66 3.26 9.55
N ALA A 18 1.81 4.28 9.55
CA ALA A 18 0.89 4.55 10.65
C ALA A 18 -0.12 3.41 10.83
N HIS A 19 -0.76 2.96 9.74
CA HIS A 19 -1.68 1.81 9.79
C HIS A 19 -0.98 0.50 10.10
N GLY A 20 0.22 0.27 9.54
CA GLY A 20 1.04 -0.89 9.89
C GLY A 20 1.27 -0.97 11.39
N LYS A 21 1.65 0.14 12.02
CA LYS A 21 1.83 0.21 13.47
C LYS A 21 0.55 -0.12 14.25
N LEU A 22 -0.62 0.35 13.79
CA LEU A 22 -1.91 0.01 14.40
C LEU A 22 -2.24 -1.49 14.31
N LEU A 23 -1.81 -2.14 13.23
CA LEU A 23 -1.97 -3.58 13.00
C LEU A 23 -0.87 -4.44 13.62
N GLY A 24 0.11 -3.83 14.31
CA GLY A 24 1.27 -4.54 14.86
C GLY A 24 2.32 -4.94 13.82
N ILE A 25 2.23 -4.41 12.60
CA ILE A 25 3.11 -4.71 11.46
C ILE A 25 4.09 -3.56 11.26
N SER A 26 5.38 -3.82 11.47
CA SER A 26 6.43 -2.82 11.23
C SER A 26 6.77 -2.74 9.75
N LEU A 27 6.18 -1.78 9.04
CA LEU A 27 6.49 -1.56 7.63
C LEU A 27 7.68 -0.62 7.44
N ALA A 28 8.63 -1.03 6.61
CA ALA A 28 9.71 -0.17 6.11
C ALA A 28 9.29 0.69 4.90
N THR A 29 7.98 0.83 4.65
CA THR A 29 7.44 1.53 3.48
C THR A 29 7.93 2.98 3.43
N ASN A 30 8.55 3.35 2.31
CA ASN A 30 9.01 4.69 2.02
C ASN A 30 8.55 5.13 0.63
N ARG A 31 8.81 6.39 0.26
CA ARG A 31 8.43 6.95 -1.06
C ARG A 31 8.92 6.08 -2.22
N THR A 32 10.12 5.49 -2.11
CA THR A 32 10.72 4.64 -3.13
C THR A 32 10.02 3.28 -3.21
N THR A 33 9.66 2.68 -2.07
CA THR A 33 8.85 1.44 -2.04
C THR A 33 7.51 1.65 -2.76
N VAL A 34 6.84 2.77 -2.49
CA VAL A 34 5.58 3.13 -3.16
C VAL A 34 5.79 3.36 -4.66
N TRP A 35 6.90 3.97 -5.06
CA TRP A 35 7.24 4.12 -6.48
C TRP A 35 7.48 2.76 -7.14
N LYS A 36 8.23 1.85 -6.52
CA LYS A 36 8.45 0.49 -7.02
C LYS A 36 7.14 -0.26 -7.23
N TRP A 37 6.22 -0.10 -6.29
CA TRP A 37 4.86 -0.62 -6.42
C TRP A 37 4.13 -0.05 -7.63
N GLU A 38 4.23 1.24 -7.89
CA GLU A 38 3.67 1.84 -9.11
C GLU A 38 4.39 1.41 -10.40
N GLN A 39 5.59 0.82 -10.32
CA GLN A 39 6.29 0.22 -11.46
C GLN A 39 5.96 -1.27 -11.62
N GLY A 40 4.96 -1.79 -10.92
CA GLY A 40 4.54 -3.19 -11.01
C GLY A 40 5.24 -4.13 -10.03
N GLN A 41 6.11 -3.64 -9.13
CA GLN A 41 6.64 -4.51 -8.07
C GLN A 41 5.54 -4.85 -7.06
N GLU A 42 5.30 -6.14 -6.84
CA GLU A 42 4.31 -6.59 -5.86
C GLU A 42 4.76 -6.25 -4.42
N PRO A 43 3.87 -5.74 -3.56
CA PRO A 43 4.14 -5.60 -2.13
C PRO A 43 4.25 -6.98 -1.46
N ASP A 44 5.06 -7.07 -0.42
CA ASP A 44 5.07 -8.24 0.46
C ASP A 44 3.72 -8.44 1.18
N ALA A 45 3.51 -9.63 1.75
CA ALA A 45 2.24 -10.01 2.37
C ALA A 45 1.81 -9.06 3.51
N ASP A 46 2.76 -8.55 4.28
CA ASP A 46 2.52 -7.60 5.36
C ASP A 46 2.06 -6.24 4.80
N ALA A 47 2.74 -5.74 3.78
CA ALA A 47 2.35 -4.53 3.07
C ALA A 47 1.00 -4.69 2.38
N GLN A 48 0.70 -5.83 1.75
CA GLN A 48 -0.61 -6.10 1.15
C GLN A 48 -1.73 -6.03 2.20
N ARG A 49 -1.51 -6.65 3.37
CA ARG A 49 -2.48 -6.65 4.48
C ARG A 49 -2.77 -5.24 4.98
N VAL A 50 -1.73 -4.45 5.19
CA VAL A 50 -1.88 -3.05 5.64
C VAL A 50 -2.52 -2.19 4.55
N LEU A 51 -2.19 -2.43 3.28
CA LEU A 51 -2.75 -1.68 2.15
C LEU A 51 -4.25 -1.98 1.96
N ALA A 52 -4.68 -3.23 2.19
CA ALA A 52 -6.09 -3.64 2.16
C ALA A 52 -6.89 -2.96 3.26
N ASP A 53 -6.34 -2.94 4.48
CA ASP A 53 -6.92 -2.24 5.63
C ASP A 53 -7.02 -0.72 5.37
N LEU A 54 -5.91 -0.11 4.94
CA LEU A 54 -5.82 1.33 4.68
C LEU A 54 -6.80 1.81 3.61
N LEU A 55 -6.94 1.06 2.52
CA LEU A 55 -7.84 1.41 1.42
C LEU A 55 -9.28 0.97 1.66
N ARG A 56 -9.53 0.18 2.72
CA ARG A 56 -10.81 -0.51 2.97
C ARG A 56 -11.28 -1.31 1.75
N VAL A 57 -10.34 -1.79 0.96
CA VAL A 57 -10.59 -2.57 -0.26
C VAL A 57 -10.58 -4.04 0.12
N PRO A 58 -11.62 -4.83 -0.25
CA PRO A 58 -11.60 -6.27 -0.05
C PRO A 58 -10.34 -6.89 -0.66
N HIS A 59 -9.66 -7.76 0.08
CA HIS A 59 -8.44 -8.45 -0.38
C HIS A 59 -8.62 -9.17 -1.74
N SER A 60 -9.85 -9.56 -2.07
CA SER A 60 -10.23 -10.13 -3.37
C SER A 60 -10.08 -9.15 -4.55
N GLN A 61 -10.31 -7.85 -4.35
CA GLN A 61 -10.06 -6.83 -5.38
C GLN A 61 -8.58 -6.53 -5.59
N MET A 62 -7.74 -6.72 -4.56
CA MET A 62 -6.29 -6.59 -4.70
C MET A 62 -5.66 -7.67 -5.58
N GLN A 63 -6.17 -8.90 -5.51
CA GLN A 63 -5.70 -9.97 -6.41
C GLN A 63 -6.28 -9.87 -7.82
N ALA A 64 -7.53 -9.40 -7.97
CA ALA A 64 -8.18 -9.30 -9.27
C ALA A 64 -7.57 -8.21 -10.16
N GLN A 65 -7.03 -7.15 -9.55
CA GLN A 65 -6.28 -6.13 -10.24
C GLN A 65 -4.79 -6.49 -10.09
N ARG A 66 -4.25 -7.25 -11.05
CA ARG A 66 -2.79 -7.44 -11.14
C ARG A 66 -2.14 -6.10 -10.84
N TRP A 67 -1.30 -6.07 -9.81
CA TRP A 67 -0.60 -4.89 -9.36
C TRP A 67 -0.10 -4.11 -10.59
N PRO A 68 -0.37 -2.80 -10.69
CA PRO A 68 -0.52 -2.12 -11.98
C PRO A 68 0.61 -2.46 -12.95
N GLN A 69 0.23 -3.00 -14.10
CA GLN A 69 1.03 -2.85 -15.32
C GLN A 69 0.91 -1.40 -15.81
#